data_AF-A0A2U1JGQ2-F1
#
_entry.id   AF-A0A2U1JGQ2-F1
#
_cell.length_a   1.000
_cell.length_b   1.000
_cell.length_c   1.000
_cell.angle_alpha   90.00
_cell.angle_beta   90.00
_cell.angle_gamma   90.00
#
_symmetry.space_group_name_H-M   'P 1'
#
loop_
_entity.id
_entity.type
_entity.pdbx_description
1 polymer ?
#
loop_
_entity_poly.entity_id
_entity_poly.type
_entity_poly.pdbx_seq_one_letter_code
_entity_poly.pdbx_strand_id
1 'polypeptide(L)'
;MLPPLIAYLLEYIKFQEKIIFALLGILLGKSVARAAYDEPVNKPYHKLQVDEMPVIEIPEKLDYQELLIDYQTKHGKALKPVARRKNSVVKVTENLTCPKCSAPSSFLYANNGDKGQYQCKVCACLFSKQNRYLKEAIMKCPHCLKTLEKIKERKDFYVFK
;
A
#
# COMPACT_ATOMS: atom_id res chain seq x y z
N MET A 1 -19.00 49.86 60.10
CA MET A 1 -19.40 48.83 59.12
C MET A 1 -18.22 48.05 58.50
N LEU A 2 -16.97 48.49 58.65
CA LEU A 2 -15.77 47.75 58.22
C LEU A 2 -15.48 46.44 58.99
N PRO A 3 -15.64 46.37 60.34
CA PRO A 3 -15.31 45.18 61.12
C PRO A 3 -16.10 43.90 60.77
N PRO A 4 -17.43 43.94 60.54
CA PRO A 4 -18.18 42.72 60.18
C PRO A 4 -17.84 42.22 58.77
N LEU A 5 -17.53 43.12 57.83
CA LEU A 5 -17.06 42.74 56.50
C LEU A 5 -15.70 42.03 56.57
N ILE A 6 -14.76 42.56 57.37
CA ILE A 6 -13.44 41.94 57.57
C ILE A 6 -13.60 40.56 58.22
N ALA A 7 -14.45 40.42 59.25
CA ALA A 7 -14.71 39.13 59.89
C ALA A 7 -15.29 38.10 58.92
N TYR A 8 -16.26 38.51 58.09
CA TYR A 8 -16.86 37.65 57.06
C TYR A 8 -15.83 37.21 56.02
N LEU A 9 -14.98 38.13 55.53
CA LEU A 9 -13.92 37.80 54.57
C LEU A 9 -12.89 36.84 55.17
N LEU A 10 -12.53 36.99 56.44
CA LEU A 10 -11.63 36.06 57.13
C LEU A 10 -12.23 34.66 57.28
N GLU A 11 -13.53 34.57 57.56
CA GLU A 11 -14.24 33.29 57.62
C GLU A 11 -14.30 32.62 56.23
N TYR A 12 -14.55 33.42 55.19
CA TYR A 12 -14.57 32.95 53.81
C TYR A 12 -13.19 32.44 53.35
N ILE A 13 -12.11 33.16 53.67
CA ILE A 13 -10.73 32.72 53.37
C ILE A 13 -10.43 31.37 54.05
N LYS A 14 -10.78 31.21 55.33
CA LYS A 14 -10.60 29.94 56.05
C LYS A 14 -11.40 28.79 55.43
N PHE A 15 -12.59 29.08 54.92
CA PHE A 15 -13.41 28.09 54.22
C PHE A 15 -12.79 27.70 52.87
N GLN A 16 -12.32 28.67 52.10
CA GLN A 16 -11.61 28.42 50.83
C GLN A 16 -10.34 27.61 51.03
N GLU A 17 -9.57 27.89 52.09
CA GLU A 17 -8.37 27.15 52.45
C GLU A 17 -8.67 25.66 52.69
N LYS A 18 -9.75 25.35 53.41
CA LYS A 18 -10.20 23.95 53.62
C LYS A 18 -10.55 23.24 52.31
N ILE A 19 -11.21 23.94 51.38
CA ILE A 19 -11.55 23.40 50.05
C ILE A 19 -10.26 23.10 49.27
N ILE A 20 -9.29 24.03 49.27
CA ILE A 20 -8.02 23.87 48.58
C ILE A 20 -7.28 22.64 49.11
N PHE A 21 -7.17 22.46 50.43
CA PHE A 21 -6.54 21.28 51.02
C PHE A 21 -7.24 19.97 50.65
N ALA A 22 -8.58 19.95 50.63
CA ALA A 22 -9.33 18.78 50.20
C ALA A 22 -9.08 18.43 48.73
N LEU A 23 -9.08 19.43 47.84
CA LEU A 23 -8.81 19.25 46.41
C LEU A 23 -7.37 18.76 46.16
N LEU A 24 -6.39 19.34 46.86
CA LEU A 24 -4.99 18.88 46.81
C LEU A 24 -4.87 17.43 47.27
N GLY A 25 -5.54 17.06 48.36
CA GLY A 25 -5.59 15.68 48.84
C GLY A 25 -6.19 14.70 47.83
N ILE A 26 -7.25 15.09 47.11
CA ILE A 26 -7.86 14.25 46.06
C ILE A 26 -6.92 14.07 44.85
N LEU A 27 -6.24 15.15 44.44
CA LEU A 27 -5.38 15.18 43.26
C LEU A 27 -4.08 14.39 43.49
N LEU A 28 -3.47 14.56 44.67
CA LEU A 28 -2.28 13.83 45.08
C LEU A 28 -2.61 12.39 45.53
N GLY A 29 -3.72 12.19 46.24
CA GLY A 29 -4.10 10.87 46.77
C GLY A 29 -4.32 9.83 45.67
N LYS A 30 -4.93 10.19 44.53
CA LYS A 30 -5.17 9.23 43.43
C LYS A 30 -3.92 8.92 42.60
N SER A 31 -2.92 9.80 42.59
CA SER A 31 -1.68 9.64 41.83
C SER A 31 -0.57 8.98 42.66
N VAL A 32 -0.50 9.28 43.96
CA VAL A 32 0.50 8.74 44.90
C VAL A 32 0.08 7.38 45.47
N ALA A 33 -1.22 7.08 45.61
CA ALA A 33 -1.69 5.77 46.09
C ALA A 33 -1.74 4.68 45.01
N ARG A 34 -1.36 4.98 43.76
CA ARG A 34 -1.08 3.93 42.79
C ARG A 34 0.28 3.34 43.18
N ALA A 35 0.27 2.12 43.71
CA ALA A 35 1.48 1.33 43.74
C ALA A 35 2.11 1.38 42.35
N ALA A 36 3.43 1.62 42.28
CA ALA A 36 4.16 1.28 41.06
C ALA A 36 3.79 -0.16 40.75
N TYR A 37 3.27 -0.44 39.56
CA TYR A 37 3.07 -1.82 39.17
C TYR A 37 4.47 -2.46 39.15
N ASP A 38 4.83 -3.17 40.21
CA ASP A 38 6.14 -3.82 40.36
C ASP A 38 6.31 -4.96 39.35
N GLU A 39 5.20 -5.53 38.88
CA GLU A 39 5.25 -6.55 37.84
C GLU A 39 5.18 -5.90 36.45
N PRO A 40 6.17 -6.13 35.57
CA PRO A 40 6.07 -5.72 34.19
C PRO A 40 4.82 -6.39 33.60
N VAL A 41 3.84 -5.57 33.20
CA VAL A 41 2.64 -6.05 32.53
C VAL A 41 3.09 -6.81 31.29
N ASN A 42 2.87 -8.12 31.26
CA ASN A 42 3.16 -8.94 30.09
C ASN A 42 2.22 -8.50 28.96
N LYS A 43 2.78 -7.72 28.04
CA LYS A 43 2.10 -7.25 26.83
C LYS A 43 2.52 -8.15 25.68
N PRO A 44 1.82 -9.28 25.42
CA PRO A 44 2.21 -10.21 24.36
C PRO A 44 2.24 -9.53 22.98
N TYR A 45 1.45 -8.48 22.79
CA TYR A 45 1.44 -7.65 21.58
C TYR A 45 2.70 -6.78 21.40
N HIS A 46 3.51 -6.52 22.43
CA HIS A 46 4.82 -5.88 22.25
C HIS A 46 5.84 -6.79 21.53
N LYS A 47 5.56 -8.09 21.44
CA LYS A 47 6.36 -9.02 20.62
C LYS A 47 6.02 -8.91 19.13
N LEU A 48 4.90 -8.28 18.77
CA LEU A 48 4.55 -8.00 17.39
C LEU A 48 5.43 -6.84 16.93
N GLN A 49 6.48 -7.16 16.18
CA GLN A 49 7.28 -6.18 15.47
C GLN A 49 6.60 -5.86 14.14
N VAL A 50 6.73 -4.62 13.69
CA VAL A 50 6.32 -4.24 12.33
C VAL A 50 7.34 -4.85 11.38
N ASP A 51 6.86 -5.67 10.44
CA ASP A 51 7.73 -6.24 9.41
C ASP A 51 8.38 -5.13 8.58
N GLU A 52 9.61 -5.38 8.13
CA GLU A 52 10.29 -4.48 7.21
C GLU A 52 9.48 -4.30 5.92
N MET A 53 9.52 -3.09 5.34
CA MET A 53 8.79 -2.82 4.10
C MET A 53 9.34 -3.67 2.95
N PRO A 54 8.47 -4.12 2.02
CA PRO A 54 8.91 -4.87 0.85
C PRO A 54 9.79 -4.01 -0.05
N VAL A 55 10.76 -4.65 -0.69
CA VAL A 55 11.59 -4.02 -1.71
C VAL A 55 10.76 -3.94 -2.99
N ILE A 56 10.56 -2.72 -3.50
CA ILE A 56 9.84 -2.48 -4.75
C ILE A 56 10.85 -2.52 -5.90
N GLU A 57 10.76 -3.55 -6.74
CA GLU A 57 11.53 -3.65 -7.97
C GLU A 57 10.67 -3.21 -9.15
N ILE A 58 11.18 -2.25 -9.91
CA ILE A 58 10.55 -1.79 -11.15
C ILE A 58 11.16 -2.60 -12.29
N PRO A 59 10.40 -3.48 -12.96
CA PRO A 59 10.92 -4.22 -14.09
C PRO A 59 11.30 -3.28 -15.23
N GLU A 60 12.36 -3.64 -15.94
CA GLU A 60 12.84 -2.89 -17.09
C GLU A 60 11.76 -2.77 -18.17
N LYS A 61 11.50 -1.53 -18.58
CA LYS A 61 10.64 -1.23 -19.72
C LYS A 61 11.49 -1.20 -20.98
N LEU A 62 11.04 -1.94 -21.98
CA LEU A 62 11.62 -1.92 -23.32
C LEU A 62 10.96 -0.82 -24.16
N ASP A 63 11.60 -0.41 -25.25
CA ASP A 63 10.98 0.40 -26.29
C ASP A 63 10.60 -0.47 -27.49
N TYR A 64 9.32 -0.45 -27.88
CA TYR A 64 8.89 -1.18 -29.07
C TYR A 64 9.53 -0.64 -30.36
N GLN A 65 9.86 0.65 -30.44
CA GLN A 65 10.44 1.25 -31.64
C GLN A 65 11.84 0.69 -31.89
N GLU A 66 12.67 0.63 -30.85
CA GLU A 66 13.99 0.00 -30.89
C GLU A 66 13.88 -1.48 -31.27
N LEU A 67 12.94 -2.21 -30.66
CA LEU A 67 12.69 -3.62 -30.99
C LEU A 67 12.26 -3.84 -32.45
N LEU A 68 11.55 -2.88 -33.06
CA LEU A 68 11.18 -2.94 -34.48
C LEU A 68 12.39 -2.71 -35.39
N ILE A 69 13.27 -1.76 -35.04
CA ILE A 69 14.52 -1.48 -35.77
C ILE A 69 15.45 -2.70 -35.70
N ASP A 70 15.61 -3.28 -34.51
CA ASP A 70 16.39 -4.49 -34.30
C ASP A 70 15.85 -5.67 -35.12
N TYR A 71 14.54 -5.85 -35.14
CA TYR A 71 13.90 -6.88 -35.94
C TYR A 71 14.18 -6.69 -37.43
N GLN A 72 14.05 -5.45 -37.92
CA GLN A 72 14.29 -5.14 -39.33
C GLN A 72 15.74 -5.39 -39.72
N THR A 73 16.68 -5.00 -38.87
CA THR A 73 18.13 -5.23 -39.08
C THR A 73 18.46 -6.72 -39.12
N LYS A 74 17.87 -7.51 -38.23
CA LYS A 74 18.10 -8.97 -38.15
C LYS A 74 17.45 -9.77 -39.28
N HIS A 75 16.26 -9.36 -39.74
CA HIS A 75 15.45 -10.14 -40.69
C HIS A 75 15.38 -9.55 -42.10
N GLY A 76 15.94 -8.36 -42.33
CA GLY A 76 15.89 -7.64 -43.61
C GLY A 76 14.48 -7.15 -43.99
N LYS A 77 13.51 -7.19 -43.07
CA LYS A 77 12.11 -6.79 -43.32
C LYS A 77 11.45 -6.24 -42.06
N ALA A 78 10.59 -5.24 -42.24
CA ALA A 78 9.82 -4.66 -41.13
C ALA A 78 8.81 -5.65 -40.54
N LEU A 79 8.69 -5.66 -39.21
CA LEU A 79 7.66 -6.44 -38.52
C LEU A 79 6.28 -5.80 -38.76
N LYS A 80 5.42 -6.51 -39.50
CA LYS A 80 4.06 -6.01 -39.79
C LYS A 80 3.17 -6.06 -38.53
N PRO A 81 2.20 -5.14 -38.40
CA PRO A 81 1.15 -5.24 -37.38
C PRO A 81 0.34 -6.55 -37.47
N VAL A 82 -0.51 -6.79 -36.46
CA VAL A 82 -1.40 -7.95 -36.44
C VAL A 82 -2.51 -7.77 -37.46
N ALA A 83 -2.59 -8.68 -38.44
CA ALA A 83 -3.69 -8.73 -39.39
C ALA A 83 -4.92 -9.39 -38.73
N ARG A 84 -6.00 -8.62 -38.59
CA ARG A 84 -7.26 -9.09 -37.98
C ARG A 84 -8.26 -9.52 -39.06
N ARG A 85 -8.97 -10.63 -38.83
CA ARG A 85 -10.06 -11.06 -39.71
C ARG A 85 -11.26 -10.14 -39.53
N LYS A 86 -11.96 -9.80 -40.61
CA LYS A 86 -13.13 -8.88 -40.59
C LYS A 86 -14.23 -9.33 -39.61
N ASN A 87 -14.43 -10.64 -39.46
CA ASN A 87 -15.46 -11.24 -38.60
C ASN A 87 -14.92 -11.69 -37.23
N SER A 88 -13.83 -11.08 -36.74
CA SER A 88 -13.32 -11.40 -35.41
C SER A 88 -14.30 -10.92 -34.33
N VAL A 89 -14.85 -11.86 -33.56
CA VAL A 89 -15.73 -11.59 -32.42
C VAL A 89 -15.01 -10.77 -31.35
N VAL A 90 -13.69 -11.00 -31.20
CA VAL A 90 -12.89 -10.37 -30.16
C VAL A 90 -12.12 -9.20 -30.74
N LYS A 91 -12.32 -8.02 -30.15
CA LYS A 91 -11.63 -6.78 -30.51
C LYS A 91 -10.67 -6.38 -29.39
N VAL A 92 -9.42 -6.13 -29.77
CA VAL A 92 -8.46 -5.48 -28.88
C VAL A 92 -8.81 -3.99 -28.82
N THR A 93 -8.88 -3.44 -27.61
CA THR A 93 -9.21 -2.03 -27.39
C THR A 93 -8.12 -1.13 -27.97
N GLU A 94 -8.50 -0.03 -28.63
CA GLU A 94 -7.55 0.82 -29.36
C GLU A 94 -6.47 1.44 -28.46
N ASN A 95 -6.86 1.83 -27.24
CA ASN A 95 -5.98 2.43 -26.24
C ASN A 95 -5.11 1.41 -25.48
N LEU A 96 -5.17 0.12 -25.83
CA LEU A 96 -4.40 -0.91 -25.13
C LEU A 96 -2.96 -0.95 -25.64
N THR A 97 -2.00 -0.76 -24.74
CA THR A 97 -0.56 -0.91 -25.03
C THR A 97 0.04 -2.11 -24.30
N CYS A 98 1.19 -2.62 -24.77
CA CYS A 98 1.94 -3.65 -24.04
C CYS A 98 2.54 -3.07 -22.74
N PRO A 99 2.39 -3.70 -21.57
CA PRO A 99 2.99 -3.21 -20.32
C PRO A 99 4.52 -3.30 -20.30
N LYS A 100 5.13 -4.16 -21.14
CA LYS A 100 6.59 -4.37 -21.16
C LYS A 100 7.33 -3.45 -22.14
N CYS A 101 6.80 -3.27 -23.35
CA CYS A 101 7.46 -2.51 -24.41
C CYS A 101 6.67 -1.30 -24.92
N SER A 102 5.50 -1.03 -24.34
CA SER A 102 4.59 0.04 -24.79
C SER A 102 4.05 -0.10 -26.22
N ALA A 103 4.27 -1.23 -26.90
CA ALA A 103 3.73 -1.46 -28.24
C ALA A 103 2.21 -1.23 -28.32
N PRO A 104 1.70 -0.53 -29.35
CA PRO A 104 0.29 -0.18 -29.45
C PRO A 104 -0.59 -1.38 -29.76
N SER A 105 -1.92 -1.18 -29.64
CA SER A 105 -2.93 -2.21 -29.83
C SER A 105 -2.83 -2.93 -31.18
N SER A 106 -2.32 -2.26 -32.22
CA SER A 106 -2.08 -2.84 -33.54
C SER A 106 -1.09 -4.01 -33.54
N PHE A 107 -0.20 -4.10 -32.56
CA PHE A 107 0.76 -5.20 -32.39
C PHE A 107 0.34 -6.24 -31.35
N LEU A 108 -0.89 -6.17 -30.85
CA LEU A 108 -1.41 -7.08 -29.84
C LEU A 108 -2.37 -8.12 -30.43
N TYR A 109 -2.11 -9.38 -30.11
CA TYR A 109 -3.03 -10.50 -30.32
C TYR A 109 -4.00 -10.60 -29.14
N ALA A 110 -5.25 -10.99 -29.42
CA ALA A 110 -6.16 -11.53 -28.40
C ALA A 110 -5.82 -13.02 -28.21
N ASN A 111 -4.96 -13.31 -27.23
CA ASN A 111 -4.52 -14.65 -26.92
C ASN A 111 -5.63 -15.32 -26.07
N ASN A 112 -6.19 -16.45 -26.50
CA ASN A 112 -7.38 -17.09 -25.90
C ASN A 112 -8.74 -16.45 -26.21
N GLY A 113 -8.86 -15.67 -27.29
CA GLY A 113 -10.15 -15.17 -27.74
C GLY A 113 -10.84 -14.29 -26.70
N ASP A 114 -12.05 -14.65 -26.29
CA ASP A 114 -12.92 -13.88 -25.39
C ASP A 114 -12.49 -13.92 -23.92
N LYS A 115 -11.53 -14.78 -23.56
CA LYS A 115 -11.00 -14.94 -22.20
C LYS A 115 -10.07 -13.82 -21.73
N GLY A 116 -9.89 -12.76 -22.53
CA GLY A 116 -9.29 -11.50 -22.08
C GLY A 116 -7.78 -11.49 -21.85
N GLN A 117 -7.03 -12.48 -22.39
CA GLN A 117 -5.58 -12.44 -22.42
C GLN A 117 -5.09 -11.85 -23.77
N TYR A 118 -3.94 -11.18 -23.72
CA TYR A 118 -3.29 -10.53 -24.84
C TYR A 118 -1.84 -10.98 -24.94
N GLN A 119 -1.33 -11.07 -26.17
CA GLN A 119 0.07 -11.37 -26.45
C GLN A 119 0.66 -10.27 -27.33
N CYS A 120 1.77 -9.69 -26.91
CA CYS A 120 2.50 -8.71 -27.71
C CYS A 120 3.29 -9.40 -28.83
N LYS A 121 3.09 -9.00 -30.07
CA LYS A 121 3.86 -9.49 -31.23
C LYS A 121 5.32 -9.05 -31.21
N VAL A 122 5.62 -7.90 -30.61
CA VAL A 122 6.97 -7.30 -30.60
C VAL A 122 7.87 -7.97 -29.56
N CYS A 123 7.43 -8.05 -28.30
CA CYS A 123 8.24 -8.54 -27.18
C CYS A 123 7.77 -9.89 -26.59
N ALA A 124 6.79 -10.55 -27.21
CA ALA A 124 6.15 -11.79 -26.75
C ALA A 124 5.48 -11.74 -25.36
N CYS A 125 5.37 -10.55 -24.73
CA CYS A 125 4.78 -10.41 -23.40
C CYS A 125 3.29 -10.80 -23.38
N LEU A 126 2.94 -11.72 -22.47
CA LEU A 126 1.57 -12.16 -22.19
C LEU A 126 0.95 -11.41 -21.03
N PHE A 127 -0.21 -10.78 -21.20
CA PHE A 127 -0.87 -10.01 -20.14
C PHE A 127 -2.40 -9.99 -20.31
N SER A 128 -3.13 -9.57 -19.30
CA SER A 128 -4.57 -9.35 -19.26
C SER A 128 -4.83 -7.99 -18.60
N LYS A 129 -6.08 -7.53 -18.59
CA LYS A 129 -6.43 -6.29 -17.88
C LYS A 129 -6.14 -6.36 -16.39
N GLN A 130 -6.31 -7.53 -15.78
CA GLN A 130 -6.12 -7.75 -14.35
C GLN A 130 -4.64 -7.79 -13.95
N ASN A 131 -3.78 -8.44 -14.76
CA ASN A 131 -2.37 -8.61 -14.43
C ASN A 131 -1.44 -7.57 -15.05
N ARG A 132 -1.98 -6.61 -15.81
CA ARG A 132 -1.20 -5.57 -16.48
C ARG A 132 -0.31 -4.81 -15.50
N TYR A 133 -0.87 -4.37 -14.38
CA TYR A 133 -0.18 -3.58 -13.36
C TYR A 133 0.78 -4.43 -12.51
N LEU A 134 0.55 -5.74 -12.39
CA LEU A 134 1.49 -6.65 -11.70
C LEU A 134 2.85 -6.72 -12.41
N LYS A 135 2.93 -6.25 -13.66
CA LYS A 135 4.17 -6.17 -14.42
C LYS A 135 4.83 -4.79 -14.36
N GLU A 136 4.29 -3.85 -13.59
CA GLU A 136 4.85 -2.50 -13.45
C GLU A 136 5.64 -2.34 -12.15
N ALA A 137 5.33 -3.13 -11.12
CA ALA A 137 6.07 -3.18 -9.87
C ALA A 137 6.01 -4.59 -9.27
N ILE A 138 7.16 -5.11 -8.86
CA ILE A 138 7.32 -6.41 -8.21
C ILE A 138 7.68 -6.14 -6.75
N MET A 139 6.86 -6.64 -5.83
CA MET A 139 7.16 -6.59 -4.40
C MET A 139 8.03 -7.78 -4.03
N LYS A 140 9.15 -7.53 -3.35
CA LYS A 140 10.07 -8.56 -2.87
C LYS A 140 10.18 -8.54 -1.35
N CYS A 141 10.36 -9.72 -0.76
CA CYS A 141 10.62 -9.87 0.66
C CYS A 141 11.95 -9.18 1.01
N PRO A 142 12.01 -8.31 2.04
CA PRO A 142 13.24 -7.61 2.40
C PRO A 142 14.34 -8.56 2.92
N HIS A 143 13.96 -9.73 3.44
CA HIS A 143 14.91 -10.69 4.02
C HIS A 143 15.47 -11.71 3.02
N CYS A 144 14.64 -12.20 2.08
CA CYS A 144 15.05 -13.24 1.14
C CYS A 144 14.98 -12.85 -0.34
N LEU A 145 14.52 -11.63 -0.64
CA LEU A 145 14.38 -11.05 -1.99
C LEU A 145 13.52 -11.87 -2.97
N LYS A 146 12.77 -12.85 -2.46
CA LYS A 146 11.76 -13.57 -3.24
C LYS A 146 10.55 -12.68 -3.50
N THR A 147 9.94 -12.86 -4.66
CA THR A 147 8.70 -12.16 -5.03
C THR A 147 7.59 -12.53 -4.05
N LEU A 148 6.90 -11.52 -3.54
CA LEU A 148 5.77 -11.66 -2.64
C LEU A 148 4.48 -11.88 -3.42
N GLU A 149 3.83 -13.01 -3.18
CA GLU A 149 2.53 -13.34 -3.78
C GLU A 149 1.41 -13.22 -2.75
N LYS A 150 0.31 -12.55 -3.10
CA LYS A 150 -0.86 -12.43 -2.22
C LYS A 150 -1.50 -13.82 -2.06
N ILE A 151 -1.50 -14.35 -0.84
CA ILE A 151 -2.09 -15.66 -0.52
C ILE A 151 -3.49 -15.54 0.10
N LYS A 152 -3.75 -14.50 0.89
CA LYS A 152 -5.03 -14.32 1.59
C LYS A 152 -5.41 -12.86 1.73
N GLU A 153 -6.71 -12.64 1.80
CA GLU A 153 -7.32 -11.37 2.13
C GLU A 153 -8.06 -11.52 3.46
N ARG A 154 -7.75 -10.64 4.41
CA ARG A 154 -8.47 -10.51 5.68
C ARG A 154 -9.23 -9.18 5.65
N LYS A 155 -10.14 -8.99 6.60
CA LYS A 155 -10.99 -7.79 6.69
C LYS A 155 -10.16 -6.49 6.67
N ASP A 156 -9.02 -6.49 7.35
CA ASP A 156 -8.23 -5.27 7.56
C ASP A 156 -6.84 -5.31 6.91
N PHE A 157 -6.39 -6.46 6.37
CA PHE A 157 -5.05 -6.57 5.77
C PHE A 157 -4.92 -7.74 4.77
N TYR A 158 -3.88 -7.67 3.93
CA TYR A 158 -3.49 -8.73 3.01
C TYR A 158 -2.33 -9.55 3.56
N VAL A 159 -2.33 -10.85 3.26
CA VAL A 159 -1.23 -11.76 3.62
C VAL A 159 -0.49 -12.15 2.35
N PHE A 160 0.83 -12.01 2.38
CA PHE A 160 1.74 -12.38 1.31
C PHE A 160 2.66 -13.53 1.73
N LYS A 161 3.21 -14.25 0.77
CA LYS A 161 4.24 -15.28 0.95
C LYS A 161 5.39 -15.06 -0.03
#